data_AF-A0A7G9QWD9-F1
#
_entry.id   AF-A0A7G9QWD9-F1
#
_cell.length_a   1.000
_cell.length_b   1.000
_cell.length_c   1.000
_cell.angle_alpha   90.00
_cell.angle_beta   90.00
_cell.angle_gamma   90.00
#
_symmetry.space_group_name_H-M   'P 1'
#
loop_
_entity.id
_entity.type
_entity.pdbx_description
1 polymer ?
#
loop_
_entity_poly.entity_id
_entity_poly.type
_entity_poly.pdbx_seq_one_letter_code
_entity_poly.pdbx_strand_id
1 'polypeptide(L)'
;MTTHDREHDRTAHAIDAQRWLAQEQARRGDPDADAGDLRIARALRRAPPVDLPPDFATAVARSAAAQARARAEASTLLEQRLLRGLGFVFALSAAVVVAWYGRGWAAALAATLPGGGEALGWCAAAAVCLLGNWGLGAMKRRWVAPAF
;
A
#
# COMPACT_ATOMS: atom_id res chain seq x y z
N MET A 1 -19.83 3.79 -35.87
CA MET A 1 -19.49 4.01 -34.45
C MET A 1 -18.89 5.40 -34.33
N THR A 2 -19.77 6.39 -34.34
CA THR A 2 -19.50 7.79 -34.66
C THR A 2 -18.89 8.52 -33.48
N THR A 3 -17.88 9.33 -33.76
CA THR A 3 -17.17 10.24 -32.83
C THR A 3 -18.09 11.19 -32.07
N HIS A 4 -19.33 11.39 -32.53
CA HIS A 4 -20.33 12.26 -31.90
C HIS A 4 -20.85 11.74 -30.55
N ASP A 5 -20.83 10.42 -30.30
CA ASP A 5 -21.27 9.85 -29.03
C ASP A 5 -20.24 10.03 -27.90
N ARG A 6 -18.95 10.23 -28.24
CA ARG A 6 -17.89 10.42 -27.22
C ARG A 6 -17.85 11.83 -26.64
N GLU A 7 -18.40 12.83 -27.32
CA GLU A 7 -18.46 14.20 -26.82
C GLU A 7 -19.62 14.39 -25.84
N HIS A 8 -20.80 13.80 -26.12
CA HIS A 8 -21.94 13.84 -25.20
C HIS A 8 -21.60 13.23 -23.82
N ASP A 9 -20.80 12.15 -23.79
CA ASP A 9 -20.43 11.45 -22.57
C ASP A 9 -19.40 12.21 -21.70
N ARG A 10 -18.52 13.03 -22.30
CA ARG A 10 -17.57 13.86 -21.54
C ARG A 10 -18.22 15.07 -20.88
N THR A 11 -19.23 15.66 -21.52
CA THR A 11 -19.97 16.79 -20.95
C THR A 11 -20.92 16.39 -19.81
N ALA A 12 -21.31 15.12 -19.72
CA ALA A 12 -22.21 14.64 -18.66
C ALA A 12 -21.55 14.59 -17.26
N HIS A 13 -20.22 14.63 -17.18
CA HIS A 13 -19.48 14.45 -15.91
C HIS A 13 -18.44 15.53 -15.58
N ALA A 14 -18.23 16.53 -16.43
CA ALA A 14 -17.42 17.68 -16.07
C ALA A 14 -18.24 18.63 -15.20
N ILE A 15 -17.94 18.70 -13.90
CA ILE A 15 -18.45 19.77 -13.04
C ILE A 15 -17.92 21.09 -13.62
N ASP A 16 -18.80 21.86 -14.26
CA ASP A 16 -18.46 23.17 -14.80
C ASP A 16 -18.11 24.12 -13.64
N ALA A 17 -16.83 24.43 -13.52
CA ALA A 17 -16.30 25.30 -12.47
C ALA A 17 -16.91 26.70 -12.51
N GLN A 18 -17.27 27.23 -13.70
CA GLN A 18 -17.92 28.54 -13.82
C GLN A 18 -19.34 28.48 -13.26
N ARG A 19 -20.08 27.43 -13.57
CA ARG A 19 -21.43 27.21 -13.05
C ARG A 19 -21.44 26.97 -11.53
N TRP A 20 -20.42 26.28 -11.01
CA TRP A 20 -20.23 26.12 -9.56
C TRP A 20 -19.97 27.46 -8.86
N LEU A 21 -19.12 28.32 -9.44
CA LEU A 21 -18.86 29.66 -8.91
C LEU A 21 -20.10 30.54 -8.92
N ALA A 22 -20.90 30.52 -9.99
CA ALA A 22 -22.16 31.25 -10.08
C ALA A 22 -23.15 30.85 -8.98
N GLN A 23 -23.28 29.55 -8.70
CA GLN A 23 -24.08 29.03 -7.58
C GLN A 23 -23.56 29.48 -6.21
N GLU A 24 -22.24 29.57 -6.05
CA GLU A 24 -21.62 29.98 -4.79
C GLU A 24 -21.72 31.48 -4.54
N GLN A 25 -21.67 32.27 -5.60
CA GLN A 25 -21.92 33.69 -5.61
C GLN A 25 -23.39 33.99 -5.27
N ALA A 26 -24.32 33.27 -5.91
CA ALA A 26 -25.76 33.32 -5.61
C ALA A 26 -26.04 33.05 -4.13
N ARG A 27 -25.42 32.01 -3.58
CA ARG A 27 -25.54 31.65 -2.16
C ARG A 27 -25.06 32.77 -1.22
N ARG A 28 -24.00 33.50 -1.57
CA ARG A 28 -23.46 34.60 -0.75
C ARG A 28 -24.34 35.86 -0.78
N GLY A 29 -25.41 35.87 -1.57
CA GLY A 29 -26.35 36.97 -1.65
C GLY A 29 -26.00 37.99 -2.73
N ASP A 30 -25.34 37.56 -3.81
CA ASP A 30 -25.12 38.40 -4.98
C ASP A 30 -26.47 38.84 -5.58
N PRO A 31 -26.73 40.16 -5.70
CA PRO A 31 -28.00 40.69 -6.19
C PRO A 31 -28.27 40.37 -7.67
N ASP A 32 -27.23 40.09 -8.47
CA ASP A 32 -27.36 39.76 -9.90
C ASP A 32 -27.43 38.25 -10.16
N ALA A 33 -27.50 37.44 -9.10
CA ALA A 33 -27.50 36.00 -9.23
C ALA A 33 -28.82 35.41 -9.75
N ASP A 34 -28.71 34.38 -10.58
CA ASP A 34 -29.86 33.63 -11.08
C ASP A 34 -30.62 32.88 -9.96
N ALA A 35 -31.94 32.97 -10.00
CA ALA A 35 -32.82 32.30 -9.05
C ALA A 35 -32.83 30.77 -9.21
N GLY A 36 -32.43 30.25 -10.39
CA GLY A 36 -32.18 28.83 -10.62
C GLY A 36 -30.93 28.35 -9.90
N ASP A 37 -29.81 29.07 -10.03
CA ASP A 37 -28.55 28.75 -9.33
C ASP A 37 -28.71 28.77 -7.80
N LEU A 38 -29.47 29.73 -7.28
CA LEU A 38 -29.79 29.80 -5.85
C LEU A 38 -30.66 28.62 -5.38
N ARG A 39 -31.56 28.10 -6.23
CA ARG A 39 -32.39 26.92 -5.93
C ARG A 39 -31.55 25.65 -5.94
N ILE A 40 -30.66 25.49 -6.92
CA ILE A 40 -29.75 24.34 -7.03
C ILE A 40 -28.78 24.31 -5.85
N ALA A 41 -28.15 25.45 -5.53
CA ALA A 41 -27.26 25.57 -4.37
C ALA A 41 -27.96 25.19 -3.05
N ARG A 42 -29.23 25.56 -2.90
CA ARG A 42 -30.05 25.16 -1.74
C ARG A 42 -30.40 23.68 -1.76
N ALA A 43 -30.80 23.12 -2.91
CA ALA A 43 -31.17 21.71 -3.03
C ALA A 43 -30.00 20.77 -2.73
N LEU A 44 -28.78 21.09 -3.20
CA LEU A 44 -27.59 20.28 -2.97
C LEU A 44 -27.15 20.24 -1.49
N ARG A 45 -27.43 21.30 -0.74
CA ARG A 45 -27.00 21.43 0.67
C ARG A 45 -28.08 21.06 1.66
N ARG A 46 -29.33 20.97 1.21
CA ARG A 46 -30.42 20.51 2.06
C ARG A 46 -30.42 18.99 1.98
N ALA A 47 -29.89 18.36 3.03
CA ALA A 47 -30.07 16.94 3.20
C ALA A 47 -31.58 16.64 3.08
N PRO A 48 -32.00 15.70 2.22
CA PRO A 48 -33.38 15.26 2.19
C PRO A 48 -33.81 14.86 3.60
N PRO A 49 -35.07 15.07 4.00
CA PRO A 49 -35.57 14.52 5.24
C PRO A 49 -35.52 12.99 5.11
N VAL A 50 -34.44 12.39 5.62
CA VAL A 50 -34.28 10.95 5.68
C VAL A 50 -34.56 10.56 7.11
N ASP A 51 -35.60 9.75 7.31
CA ASP A 51 -35.90 9.21 8.62
C ASP A 51 -34.91 8.07 8.89
N LEU A 52 -33.83 8.41 9.58
CA LEU A 52 -32.73 7.49 9.86
C LEU A 52 -33.00 6.78 11.19
N PRO A 53 -32.80 5.45 11.26
CA PRO A 53 -32.86 4.73 12.53
C PRO A 53 -31.91 5.33 13.56
N PRO A 54 -32.25 5.31 14.86
CA PRO A 54 -31.44 5.91 15.92
C PRO A 54 -30.04 5.31 16.04
N ASP A 55 -29.83 4.09 15.54
CA ASP A 55 -28.57 3.34 15.56
C ASP A 55 -27.80 3.40 14.23
N PHE A 56 -28.28 4.15 13.24
CA PHE A 56 -27.66 4.25 11.92
C PHE A 56 -26.18 4.63 11.99
N ALA A 57 -25.84 5.66 12.75
CA ALA A 57 -24.46 6.11 12.91
C ALA A 57 -23.57 5.00 13.49
N THR A 58 -24.10 4.23 14.44
CA THR A 58 -23.39 3.10 15.07
C THR A 58 -23.25 1.91 14.12
N ALA A 59 -24.25 1.66 13.27
CA ALA A 59 -24.19 0.62 12.24
C ALA A 59 -23.16 0.96 11.14
N VAL A 60 -23.14 2.22 10.68
CA VAL A 60 -22.17 2.74 9.71
C VAL A 60 -20.76 2.76 10.28
N ALA A 61 -20.59 3.21 11.53
CA ALA A 61 -19.28 3.20 12.19
C ALA A 61 -18.71 1.77 12.32
N ARG A 62 -19.56 0.78 12.66
CA ARG A 62 -19.16 -0.63 12.73
C ARG A 62 -18.77 -1.19 11.37
N SER A 63 -19.55 -0.91 10.32
CA SER A 63 -19.24 -1.40 8.97
C SER A 63 -17.97 -0.77 8.41
N ALA A 64 -17.76 0.53 8.63
CA ALA A 64 -16.54 1.23 8.26
C ALA A 64 -15.32 0.68 8.99
N ALA A 65 -15.43 0.44 10.31
CA ALA A 65 -14.35 -0.14 11.10
C ALA A 65 -13.99 -1.56 10.64
N ALA A 66 -15.00 -2.39 10.34
CA ALA A 66 -14.78 -3.75 9.82
C ALA A 66 -14.07 -3.74 8.45
N GLN A 67 -14.49 -2.86 7.54
CA GLN A 67 -13.83 -2.70 6.23
C GLN A 67 -12.40 -2.16 6.37
N ALA A 68 -12.16 -1.22 7.29
CA ALA A 68 -10.83 -0.69 7.54
C ALA A 68 -9.87 -1.79 8.04
N ARG A 69 -10.32 -2.64 8.96
CA ARG A 69 -9.56 -3.81 9.44
C ARG A 69 -9.26 -4.80 8.32
N ALA A 70 -10.27 -5.18 7.54
CA ALA A 70 -10.08 -6.10 6.40
C ALA A 70 -9.09 -5.56 5.36
N ARG A 71 -9.10 -4.24 5.09
CA ARG A 71 -8.13 -3.59 4.19
C ARG A 71 -6.72 -3.58 4.79
N ALA A 72 -6.58 -3.30 6.09
CA ALA A 72 -5.30 -3.30 6.78
C ALA A 72 -4.68 -4.71 6.83
N GLU A 73 -5.49 -5.74 7.04
CA GLU A 73 -5.04 -7.14 6.98
C GLU A 73 -4.59 -7.52 5.56
N ALA A 74 -5.38 -7.17 4.55
CA ALA A 74 -5.02 -7.42 3.16
C ALA A 74 -3.73 -6.70 2.73
N SER A 75 -3.53 -5.44 3.15
CA SER A 75 -2.30 -4.69 2.87
C SER A 75 -1.09 -5.32 3.56
N THR A 76 -1.24 -5.77 4.81
CA THR A 76 -0.18 -6.44 5.57
C THR A 76 0.27 -7.74 4.90
N LEU A 77 -0.68 -8.57 4.43
CA LEU A 77 -0.36 -9.81 3.73
C LEU A 77 0.34 -9.57 2.38
N LEU A 78 -0.09 -8.54 1.64
CA LEU A 78 0.54 -8.16 0.37
C LEU A 78 1.97 -7.68 0.60
N GLU A 79 2.18 -6.80 1.56
CA GLU A 79 3.50 -6.28 1.94
C GLU A 79 4.43 -7.42 2.36
N GLN A 80 3.94 -8.34 3.21
CA GLN A 80 4.71 -9.50 3.63
C GLN A 80 5.12 -10.40 2.45
N ARG A 81 4.23 -10.61 1.48
CA ARG A 81 4.53 -11.37 0.26
C ARG A 81 5.55 -10.66 -0.61
N LEU A 82 5.44 -9.34 -0.75
CA LEU A 82 6.36 -8.53 -1.53
C LEU A 82 7.76 -8.57 -0.93
N LEU A 83 7.88 -8.36 0.38
CA LEU A 83 9.16 -8.46 1.10
C LEU A 83 9.76 -9.86 1.01
N ARG A 84 8.94 -10.90 1.08
CA ARG A 84 9.39 -12.29 0.93
C ARG A 84 9.88 -12.58 -0.49
N GLY A 85 9.17 -12.09 -1.50
CA GLY A 85 9.58 -12.19 -2.90
C GLY A 85 10.89 -11.44 -3.16
N LEU A 86 11.00 -10.22 -2.66
CA LEU A 86 12.22 -9.41 -2.76
C LEU A 86 13.41 -10.10 -2.08
N GLY A 87 13.21 -10.63 -0.88
CA GLY A 87 14.24 -11.41 -0.19
C GLY A 87 14.68 -12.66 -0.96
N PHE A 88 13.73 -13.35 -1.62
CA PHE A 88 14.04 -14.50 -2.46
C PHE A 88 14.88 -14.13 -3.69
N VAL A 89 14.48 -13.07 -4.42
CA VAL A 89 15.23 -12.55 -5.57
C VAL A 89 16.64 -12.12 -5.16
N PHE A 90 16.77 -11.44 -4.01
CA PHE A 90 18.06 -11.00 -3.50
C PHE A 90 18.96 -12.18 -3.15
N ALA A 91 18.42 -13.20 -2.45
CA ALA A 91 19.15 -14.41 -2.10
C ALA A 91 19.62 -15.17 -3.36
N LEU A 92 18.75 -15.31 -4.36
CA LEU A 92 19.07 -15.97 -5.62
C LEU A 92 20.13 -15.20 -6.40
N SER A 93 20.02 -13.88 -6.48
CA SER A 93 21.02 -13.02 -7.13
C SER A 93 22.37 -13.11 -6.42
N ALA A 94 22.39 -13.07 -5.08
CA ALA A 94 23.61 -13.23 -4.31
C ALA A 94 24.26 -14.61 -4.57
N ALA A 95 23.47 -15.69 -4.62
CA ALA A 95 23.96 -17.03 -4.93
C ALA A 95 24.62 -17.09 -6.33
N VAL A 96 24.01 -16.45 -7.34
CA VAL A 96 24.59 -16.37 -8.69
C VAL A 96 25.91 -15.60 -8.68
N VAL A 97 25.97 -14.45 -8.00
CA VAL A 97 27.21 -13.65 -7.89
C VAL A 97 28.31 -14.44 -7.19
N VAL A 98 28.00 -15.14 -6.10
CA VAL A 98 28.97 -15.99 -5.39
C VAL A 98 29.42 -17.17 -6.26
N ALA A 99 28.53 -17.78 -7.04
CA ALA A 99 28.92 -18.86 -7.95
C ALA A 99 29.89 -18.39 -9.04
N TRP A 100 29.69 -17.18 -9.57
CA TRP A 100 30.51 -16.64 -10.64
C TRP A 100 31.84 -16.02 -10.16
N TYR A 101 31.79 -15.26 -9.06
CA TYR A 101 32.94 -14.45 -8.59
C TYR A 101 33.52 -14.94 -7.26
N GLY A 102 32.84 -15.85 -6.56
CA GLY A 102 33.19 -16.24 -5.20
C GLY A 102 34.58 -16.85 -5.07
N ARG A 103 35.07 -17.58 -6.08
CA ARG A 103 36.44 -18.13 -6.07
C ARG A 103 37.51 -17.04 -6.06
N GLY A 104 37.33 -15.97 -6.84
CA GLY A 104 38.26 -14.84 -6.87
C GLY A 104 38.28 -14.09 -5.55
N TRP A 105 37.10 -13.87 -4.95
CA TRP A 105 36.97 -13.22 -3.65
C TRP A 105 37.53 -14.06 -2.52
N ALA A 106 37.25 -15.37 -2.52
CA ALA A 106 37.78 -16.29 -1.51
C ALA A 106 39.32 -16.33 -1.55
N ALA A 107 39.93 -16.34 -2.74
CA ALA A 107 41.38 -16.29 -2.89
C ALA A 107 41.97 -14.95 -2.38
N ALA A 108 41.32 -13.82 -2.70
CA ALA A 108 41.76 -12.50 -2.21
C ALA A 108 41.60 -12.35 -0.69
N LEU A 109 40.53 -12.92 -0.11
CA LEU A 109 40.31 -12.92 1.34
C LEU A 109 41.31 -13.84 2.06
N ALA A 110 41.58 -15.02 1.50
CA ALA A 110 42.61 -15.91 2.03
C ALA A 110 44.01 -15.26 1.99
N ALA A 111 44.30 -14.43 0.99
CA ALA A 111 45.59 -13.73 0.91
C ALA A 111 45.74 -12.59 1.94
N THR A 112 44.64 -12.03 2.43
CA THR A 112 44.66 -10.87 3.36
C THR A 112 44.47 -11.27 4.82
N LEU A 113 43.85 -12.42 5.10
CA LEU A 113 43.66 -12.91 6.46
C LEU A 113 44.93 -13.56 7.03
N PRO A 114 45.36 -13.19 8.26
CA PRO A 114 46.38 -13.94 8.97
C PRO A 114 45.84 -15.36 9.25
N GLY A 115 46.49 -16.38 8.69
CA GLY A 115 46.01 -17.76 8.73
C GLY A 115 45.39 -18.28 7.42
N GLY A 116 45.35 -17.48 6.35
CA GLY A 116 45.13 -17.98 5.00
C GLY A 116 43.72 -18.55 4.75
N GLY A 117 43.66 -19.60 3.92
CA GLY A 117 42.41 -20.28 3.57
C GLY A 117 41.74 -21.03 4.73
N GLU A 118 42.51 -21.50 5.72
CA GLU A 118 41.94 -22.17 6.90
C GLU A 118 41.15 -21.18 7.77
N ALA A 119 41.69 -19.99 8.02
CA ALA A 119 41.00 -18.95 8.77
C ALA A 119 39.68 -18.56 8.07
N LEU A 120 39.70 -18.42 6.74
CA LEU A 120 38.51 -18.16 5.95
C LEU A 120 37.46 -19.29 6.07
N GLY A 121 37.90 -20.55 6.07
CA GLY A 121 37.04 -21.72 6.29
C GLY A 121 36.35 -21.69 7.66
N TRP A 122 37.09 -21.37 8.72
CA TRP A 122 36.52 -21.22 10.06
C TRP A 122 35.56 -20.04 10.18
N CYS A 123 35.86 -18.90 9.55
CA CYS A 123 34.94 -17.77 9.47
C CYS A 123 33.64 -18.16 8.72
N ALA A 124 33.74 -18.90 7.62
CA ALA A 124 32.58 -19.38 6.88
C ALA A 124 31.74 -20.35 7.72
N ALA A 125 32.37 -21.29 8.42
CA ALA A 125 31.70 -22.21 9.33
C ALA A 125 30.98 -21.44 10.46
N ALA A 126 31.64 -20.45 11.07
CA ALA A 126 31.03 -19.61 12.10
C ALA A 126 29.82 -18.83 11.55
N ALA A 127 29.93 -18.26 10.35
CA ALA A 127 28.83 -17.57 9.69
C ALA A 127 27.65 -18.51 9.43
N VAL A 128 27.89 -19.72 8.93
CA VAL A 128 26.84 -20.73 8.72
C VAL A 128 26.18 -21.14 10.04
N CYS A 129 26.96 -21.36 11.10
CA CYS A 129 26.42 -21.67 12.42
C CYS A 129 25.55 -20.54 12.97
N LEU A 130 25.98 -19.28 12.82
CA LEU A 130 25.24 -18.11 13.27
C LEU A 130 23.92 -17.96 12.51
N LEU A 131 23.98 -18.06 11.17
CA LEU A 131 22.81 -17.99 10.29
C LEU A 131 21.83 -19.14 10.56
N GLY A 132 22.34 -20.36 10.76
CA GLY A 132 21.54 -21.53 11.11
C GLY A 132 20.81 -21.35 12.45
N ASN A 133 21.52 -20.90 13.49
CA ASN A 133 20.93 -20.63 14.80
C ASN A 133 19.85 -19.53 14.73
N TRP A 134 20.11 -18.45 14.00
CA TRP A 134 19.17 -17.36 13.82
C TRP A 134 17.95 -17.77 12.99
N GLY A 135 18.17 -18.54 11.91
CA GLY A 135 17.12 -19.08 11.04
C GLY A 135 16.20 -20.04 11.79
N LEU A 136 16.76 -20.95 12.59
CA LEU A 136 16.00 -21.85 13.47
C LEU A 136 15.20 -21.07 14.52
N GLY A 137 15.78 -20.03 15.12
CA GLY A 137 15.08 -19.14 16.05
C GLY A 137 13.94 -18.37 15.39
N ALA A 138 14.14 -17.86 14.17
CA ALA A 138 13.10 -17.20 13.39
C ALA A 138 11.99 -18.16 12.95
N MET A 139 12.33 -19.41 12.60
CA MET A 139 11.34 -20.46 12.36
C MET A 139 10.54 -20.70 13.63
N LYS A 140 11.17 -21.04 14.76
CA LYS A 140 10.48 -21.34 16.02
C LYS A 140 9.51 -20.22 16.44
N ARG A 141 9.91 -18.95 16.31
CA ARG A 141 9.02 -17.80 16.58
C ARG A 141 7.77 -17.75 15.69
N ARG A 142 7.86 -18.24 14.45
CA ARG A 142 6.71 -18.35 13.53
C ARG A 142 5.81 -19.55 13.84
N TRP A 143 6.34 -20.63 14.41
CA TRP A 143 5.55 -21.81 14.81
C TRP A 143 4.91 -21.66 16.19
N VAL A 144 5.47 -20.83 17.06
CA VAL A 144 4.99 -20.60 18.43
C VAL A 144 4.00 -19.43 18.53
N ALA A 145 3.77 -18.65 17.48
CA ALA A 145 2.67 -17.68 17.48
C ALA A 145 1.33 -18.44 17.37
N PRO A 146 0.53 -18.55 18.44
CA PRO A 146 -0.81 -19.07 18.28
C PRO A 146 -1.65 -18.05 17.52
N ALA A 147 -2.41 -18.52 16.54
CA ALA A 147 -3.45 -17.72 15.93
C ALA A 147 -4.57 -17.51 16.96
N PHE A 148 -4.58 -16.35 17.61
CA PHE A 148 -5.72 -15.82 18.36
C PHE A 148 -5.82 -14.31 18.11
#